data_AF-A0A352RRR6-F1
#
_entry.id   AF-A0A352RRR6-F1
#
_cell.length_a   1.000
_cell.length_b   1.000
_cell.length_c   1.000
_cell.angle_alpha   90.00
_cell.angle_beta   90.00
_cell.angle_gamma   90.00
#
_symmetry.space_group_name_H-M   'P 1'
#
loop_
_entity.id
_entity.type
_entity.pdbx_description
1 polymer ?
#
loop_
_entity_poly.entity_id
_entity_poly.type
_entity_poly.pdbx_seq_one_letter_code
_entity_poly.pdbx_strand_id
1 'polypeptide(L)'
;HQDGVLKARDTYEIMRAEDVGWTANKIVLGKLSGRNAFKQRLQELGVQLESEAEINAAFARFKELADQKAEIFDEDIMAIVSDEEQEHANEHYRFISLSQRS
;
A
#
# COMPACT_ATOMS: atom_id res chain seq x y z
N HIS A 1 -1.56 -17.59 -14.51
CA HIS A 1 -0.91 -16.84 -13.42
C HIS A 1 -1.68 -17.22 -12.17
N GLN A 2 -1.46 -18.33 -11.45
CA GLN A 2 -0.26 -18.90 -10.82
C GLN A 2 0.65 -17.87 -10.15
N ASP A 3 0.77 -18.05 -8.84
CA ASP A 3 1.75 -17.54 -7.88
C ASP A 3 1.84 -16.01 -7.71
N GLY A 4 1.23 -15.52 -6.62
CA GLY A 4 1.41 -14.14 -6.16
C GLY A 4 0.75 -13.82 -4.82
N VAL A 5 0.46 -14.84 -4.00
CA VAL A 5 -0.11 -14.65 -2.67
C VAL A 5 0.71 -15.53 -1.76
N LEU A 6 1.70 -14.98 -1.05
CA LEU A 6 2.31 -15.50 0.20
C LEU A 6 3.68 -14.84 0.52
N LYS A 7 3.93 -13.59 0.13
CA LYS A 7 5.21 -12.92 0.48
C LYS A 7 5.11 -11.66 1.35
N ALA A 8 3.93 -11.06 1.46
CA ALA A 8 3.82 -9.77 2.15
C ALA A 8 3.78 -9.85 3.69
N ARG A 9 3.54 -11.03 4.29
CA ARG A 9 3.44 -11.16 5.76
C ARG A 9 4.78 -11.11 6.49
N ASP A 10 5.89 -11.45 5.84
CA ASP A 10 7.22 -11.48 6.48
C ASP A 10 7.96 -10.13 6.42
N THR A 11 7.59 -9.23 5.50
CA THR A 11 8.35 -7.99 5.24
C THR A 11 8.12 -6.92 6.31
N TYR A 12 7.02 -7.00 7.08
CA TYR A 12 6.62 -5.95 8.03
C TYR A 12 6.95 -6.24 9.50
N GLU A 13 7.49 -7.40 9.86
CA GLU A 13 7.76 -7.75 11.26
C GLU A 13 9.22 -7.59 11.74
N ILE A 14 10.17 -7.08 10.93
CA ILE A 14 11.59 -6.99 11.36
C ILE A 14 12.37 -5.76 10.86
N MET A 15 11.75 -4.58 10.72
CA MET A 15 12.53 -3.34 10.49
C MET A 15 12.63 -2.51 11.77
N ARG A 16 13.84 -2.48 12.35
CA ARG A 16 14.17 -1.63 13.49
C ARG A 16 14.31 -0.20 12.99
N ALA A 17 13.72 0.76 13.69
CA ALA A 17 13.77 2.19 13.38
C ALA A 17 15.20 2.77 13.27
N GLU A 18 16.20 2.02 13.74
CA GLU A 18 17.62 2.34 13.72
C GLU A 18 18.29 2.06 12.36
N ASP A 19 17.76 1.15 11.53
CA ASP A 19 18.32 0.76 10.22
C ASP A 19 17.88 1.68 9.06
N VAL A 20 16.79 2.43 9.23
CA VAL A 20 16.20 3.30 8.18
C VAL A 20 16.72 4.74 8.19
N GLY A 21 17.83 4.99 8.89
CA GLY A 21 18.63 6.21 8.75
C GLY A 21 17.79 7.49 8.75
N TRP A 22 17.14 7.79 9.88
CA TRP A 22 16.28 8.95 10.13
C TRP A 22 17.04 10.28 9.95
N THR A 23 17.35 10.60 8.70
CA THR A 23 18.15 11.76 8.31
C THR A 23 17.29 12.68 7.45
N ALA A 24 16.48 13.47 8.13
CA ALA A 24 16.25 14.90 7.84
C ALA A 24 15.87 15.36 6.43
N ASN A 25 15.08 14.61 5.65
CA ASN A 25 14.28 15.22 4.57
C ASN A 25 12.91 14.54 4.49
N LYS A 26 11.91 15.18 5.10
CA LYS A 26 10.49 14.80 5.00
C LYS A 26 10.02 15.20 3.60
N ILE A 27 10.33 14.39 2.58
CA ILE A 27 9.84 14.61 1.23
C ILE A 27 8.33 14.37 1.25
N VAL A 28 7.56 15.45 1.15
CA VAL A 28 6.11 15.41 1.03
C VAL A 28 5.77 15.17 -0.43
N LEU A 29 4.93 14.17 -0.71
CA LEU A 29 4.40 13.96 -2.05
C LEU A 29 3.10 14.75 -2.22
N GLY A 30 2.79 15.13 -3.46
CA GLY A 30 1.54 15.83 -3.77
C GLY A 30 1.08 15.55 -5.19
N LYS A 31 0.08 16.28 -5.66
CA LYS A 31 -0.56 16.06 -6.97
C LYS A 31 0.42 15.99 -8.15
N LEU A 32 1.49 16.79 -8.10
CA LEU A 32 2.53 16.84 -9.13
C LEU A 32 3.58 15.73 -9.02
N SER A 33 3.62 15.00 -7.90
CA SER A 33 4.52 13.87 -7.73
C SER A 33 4.18 12.78 -8.74
N GLY A 34 5.19 12.36 -9.51
CA GLY A 34 5.07 11.31 -10.50
C GLY A 34 5.25 9.91 -9.89
N ARG A 35 5.02 8.88 -10.72
CA ARG A 35 5.14 7.47 -10.32
C ARG A 35 6.50 7.10 -9.75
N ASN A 36 7.58 7.68 -10.29
CA ASN A 36 8.93 7.40 -9.81
C ASN A 36 9.16 7.93 -8.39
N ALA A 37 8.64 9.13 -8.08
CA ALA A 37 8.74 9.69 -6.73
C ALA A 37 7.94 8.86 -5.72
N PHE A 38 6.74 8.40 -6.12
CA PHE A 38 5.93 7.48 -5.32
C PHE A 38 6.65 6.15 -5.08
N LYS A 39 7.19 5.51 -6.13
CA LYS A 39 7.93 4.24 -6.02
C LYS A 39 9.19 4.35 -5.15
N GLN A 40 9.93 5.45 -5.29
CA GLN A 40 11.07 5.72 -4.42
C GLN A 40 10.62 5.86 -2.96
N ARG A 41 9.52 6.55 -2.69
CA ARG A 41 9.01 6.70 -1.33
C ARG A 41 8.56 5.37 -0.73
N LEU A 42 7.90 4.51 -1.51
CA LEU A 42 7.57 3.15 -1.06
C LEU A 42 8.83 2.38 -0.64
N GLN A 43 9.90 2.43 -1.43
CA GLN A 43 11.17 1.78 -1.10
C GLN A 43 11.81 2.34 0.18
N GLU A 44 11.79 3.66 0.35
CA GLU A 44 12.28 4.33 1.57
C GLU A 44 11.45 3.97 2.81
N LEU A 45 10.16 3.69 2.63
CA LEU A 45 9.27 3.20 3.69
C LEU A 45 9.36 1.69 3.92
N GLY A 46 10.21 0.98 3.17
CA GLY A 46 10.34 -0.49 3.27
C GLY A 46 9.20 -1.26 2.61
N VAL A 47 8.31 -0.59 1.88
CA VAL A 47 7.18 -1.21 1.18
C VAL A 47 7.64 -1.81 -0.14
N GLN A 48 7.42 -3.12 -0.30
CA GLN A 48 7.70 -3.86 -1.51
C GLN A 48 6.40 -4.38 -2.11
N LEU A 49 6.06 -3.88 -3.30
CA LEU A 49 4.96 -4.40 -4.12
C LEU A 49 5.55 -5.34 -5.18
N GLU A 50 4.98 -6.53 -5.33
CA GLU A 50 5.56 -7.63 -6.12
C GLU A 50 5.43 -7.40 -7.63
N SER A 51 4.42 -6.64 -8.05
CA SER A 51 4.11 -6.39 -9.45
C SER A 51 3.97 -4.90 -9.81
N GLU A 52 4.27 -4.58 -11.07
CA GLU A 52 3.97 -3.24 -11.61
C GLU A 52 2.47 -2.95 -11.63
N ALA A 53 1.61 -3.98 -11.60
CA ALA A 53 0.16 -3.82 -11.53
C ALA A 53 -0.27 -3.25 -10.16
N GLU A 54 0.24 -3.82 -9.06
CA GLU A 54 0.01 -3.31 -7.70
C GLU A 54 0.56 -1.88 -7.54
N ILE A 55 1.77 -1.63 -8.06
CA ILE A 55 2.33 -0.26 -8.04
C ILE A 55 1.41 0.73 -8.78
N ASN A 56 0.82 0.33 -9.91
CA ASN A 56 -0.08 1.19 -10.66
C ASN A 56 -1.42 1.40 -9.94
N ALA A 57 -1.95 0.37 -9.28
CA ALA A 57 -3.19 0.46 -8.51
C ALA A 57 -3.03 1.37 -7.29
N ALA A 58 -2.00 1.14 -6.46
CA ALA A 58 -1.63 2.03 -5.36
C ALA A 58 -1.36 3.47 -5.85
N PHE A 59 -0.70 3.65 -6.99
CA PHE A 59 -0.45 4.97 -7.56
C PHE A 59 -1.74 5.69 -8.02
N ALA A 60 -2.74 4.96 -8.50
CA ALA A 60 -4.03 5.54 -8.85
C ALA A 60 -4.74 6.09 -7.60
N ARG A 61 -4.81 5.31 -6.51
CA ARG A 61 -5.35 5.74 -5.22
C ARG A 61 -4.58 6.93 -4.64
N PHE A 62 -3.25 6.93 -4.78
CA PHE A 62 -2.41 8.07 -4.43
C PHE A 62 -2.82 9.34 -5.18
N LYS A 63 -3.12 9.24 -6.48
CA LYS A 63 -3.58 10.40 -7.26
C LYS A 63 -4.93 10.92 -6.79
N GLU A 64 -5.87 10.02 -6.51
CA GLU A 64 -7.18 10.39 -5.97
C GLU A 64 -7.04 11.11 -4.62
N LEU A 65 -6.18 10.61 -3.73
CA LEU A 65 -5.92 11.27 -2.45
C LEU A 65 -5.22 12.62 -2.64
N ALA A 66 -4.25 12.71 -3.55
CA ALA A 66 -3.52 13.94 -3.85
C ALA A 66 -4.37 15.02 -4.54
N ASP A 67 -5.50 14.64 -5.15
CA ASP A 67 -6.50 15.59 -5.63
C ASP A 67 -7.29 16.25 -4.49
N GLN A 68 -7.42 15.55 -3.36
CA GLN A 68 -8.15 16.03 -2.18
C GLN A 68 -7.22 16.70 -1.14
N LYS A 69 -5.97 16.25 -1.06
CA LYS A 69 -4.98 16.66 -0.05
C LYS A 69 -3.69 17.09 -0.74
N ALA A 70 -3.32 18.35 -0.57
CA ALA A 70 -2.14 18.93 -1.23
C ALA A 70 -0.81 18.26 -0.79
N GLU A 71 -0.76 17.81 0.46
CA GLU A 71 0.41 17.22 1.09
C GLU A 71 0.09 15.80 1.57
N ILE A 72 0.72 14.81 0.93
CA ILE A 72 0.61 13.40 1.26
C ILE A 72 1.82 12.99 2.08
N PHE A 73 1.55 12.49 3.29
CA PHE A 73 2.54 12.01 4.24
C PHE A 73 2.71 10.50 4.14
N ASP A 74 3.73 9.99 4.82
CA ASP A 74 4.03 8.56 4.83
C ASP A 74 2.86 7.72 5.36
N GLU A 75 2.16 8.22 6.36
CA GLU A 75 0.97 7.57 6.94
C GLU A 75 -0.14 7.38 5.90
N ASP A 76 -0.31 8.35 5.00
CA ASP A 76 -1.28 8.26 3.91
C ASP A 76 -0.84 7.23 2.86
N ILE A 77 0.46 7.19 2.54
CA ILE A 77 1.04 6.22 1.59
C ILE A 77 0.90 4.80 2.13
N MET A 78 1.16 4.61 3.43
CA MET A 78 0.99 3.33 4.10
C MET A 78 -0.47 2.89 4.09
N ALA A 79 -1.42 3.79 4.35
CA ALA A 79 -2.84 3.48 4.31
C ALA A 79 -3.31 3.01 2.92
N ILE A 80 -2.81 3.65 1.85
CA ILE A 80 -3.11 3.27 0.46
C ILE A 80 -2.68 1.82 0.16
N VAL A 81 -1.52 1.40 0.68
CA VAL A 81 -0.96 0.07 0.42
C VAL A 81 -1.62 -1.00 1.30
N SER A 82 -1.94 -0.67 2.55
CA SER A 82 -2.63 -1.61 3.45
C SER A 82 -4.05 -1.95 3.00
N ASP A 83 -4.73 -1.05 2.30
CA ASP A 83 -6.09 -1.25 1.79
C ASP A 83 -6.13 -2.28 0.63
N GLU A 84 -5.09 -2.31 -0.21
CA GLU A 84 -4.96 -3.33 -1.27
C GLU A 84 -4.86 -4.75 -0.69
N GLU A 85 -4.14 -4.91 0.43
CA GLU A 85 -4.03 -6.22 1.10
C GLU A 85 -5.38 -6.71 1.66
N GLN A 86 -6.25 -5.80 2.11
CA GLN A 86 -7.58 -6.14 2.62
C GLN A 86 -8.56 -6.51 1.51
N GLU A 87 -8.54 -5.81 0.37
CA GLU A 87 -9.38 -6.14 -0.78
C GLU A 87 -9.01 -7.50 -1.39
N HIS A 88 -7.71 -7.80 -1.53
CA HIS A 88 -7.25 -9.13 -1.97
C HIS A 88 -7.56 -10.25 -0.96
N ALA A 89 -7.57 -9.96 0.34
CA ALA A 89 -7.98 -10.92 1.36
C ALA A 89 -9.51 -11.16 1.43
N ASN A 90 -10.32 -10.18 0.99
CA ASN A 90 -11.78 -10.24 1.06
C ASN A 90 -12.44 -10.95 -0.14
N GLU A 91 -11.68 -11.28 -1.19
CA GLU A 91 -12.18 -12.10 -2.32
C GLU A 91 -12.57 -13.54 -1.90
N HIS A 92 -12.36 -13.94 -0.63
CA HIS A 92 -12.57 -15.29 -0.12
C HIS A 92 -13.69 -15.48 0.91
N TYR A 93 -14.63 -14.54 1.09
CA TYR A 93 -15.80 -14.79 1.93
C TYR A 93 -17.08 -14.95 1.10
N ARG A 94 -17.39 -16.19 0.73
CA ARG A 94 -18.69 -16.58 0.16
C ARG A 94 -19.70 -16.76 1.29
N PHE A 95 -20.74 -15.92 1.31
CA PHE A 95 -21.87 -16.08 2.24
C PHE A 95 -22.69 -17.33 1.84
N ILE A 96 -22.54 -18.42 2.58
CA ILE A 96 -23.30 -19.66 2.37
C ILE A 96 -24.58 -19.54 3.23
N SER A 97 -25.60 -18.91 2.66
CA SER A 97 -26.99 -18.71 3.15
C SER A 97 -27.36 -19.18 4.58
N LEU A 98 -28.00 -18.32 5.37
CA LEU A 98 -28.69 -18.70 6.60
C LEU A 98 -30.13 -19.16 6.26
N SER A 99 -30.40 -20.47 6.33
CA SER A 99 -31.77 -20.99 6.24
C SER A 99 -32.33 -21.18 7.64
N GLN A 100 -33.22 -20.28 8.05
CA GLN A 100 -34.04 -20.47 9.26
C GLN A 100 -35.42 -20.95 8.79
N ARG A 101 -35.80 -22.17 9.21
CA ARG A 101 -37.07 -22.79 8.87
C ARG A 101 -38.04 -22.57 10.02
N SER A 102 -39.15 -21.88 9.74
CA SER A 102 -40.31 -21.79 10.63
C SER A 102 -41.15 -23.05 10.60
#